data_AF-A0A1F4QL59-F1
#
_entry.id   AF-A0A1F4QL59-F1
#
_cell.length_a   1.000
_cell.length_b   1.000
_cell.length_c   1.000
_cell.angle_alpha   90.00
_cell.angle_beta   90.00
_cell.angle_gamma   90.00
#
_symmetry.space_group_name_H-M   'P 1'
#
loop_
_entity.id
_entity.type
_entity.pdbx_description
1 polymer ?
#
loop_
_entity_poly.entity_id
_entity_poly.type
_entity_poly.pdbx_seq_one_letter_code
_entity_poly.pdbx_strand_id
1 'polypeptide(L)'
;MGYQPIVLQAEQNFPVSPTVLWDLLANTDQINREIGMPHVAYGPVVVSADAFYREASARFWGLMAANWREYPFEWVRGERYAVLRVFETGLLDVFYGGMELRPHTDGTSVRVFAEVTPRTLFGWGMARLMGRRGIRDTLAFCERSIATRNSRVDLPSPPSRMSPVDRDRIDQLLAALRGSHLSEHLVARFARHVVAAPDRDVLRMQPFALADGWGADRTEVLRLFVQAERLGALYHTWEILCPNCRIPHAEMGTVGTLHPRIHCDLCAVEYDADLKQNVELRYSVHPSLRPARDETYCIGGPANFPHIWAQQYLLPGTERAVLVTLPNEPFRVRALRVNASCPLDPDPAGQSEVAFTYRDDGWYQMRQRFVPGPMTARFRNETAHVVVAVIEQVQWDPRAITAAQVMTLPEFRELAQAEVRSAT
;
A
#
# COMPACT_ATOMS: atom_id res chain seq x y z
N MET A 1 13.13 14.19 -33.01
CA MET A 1 14.46 13.87 -32.47
C MET A 1 14.26 13.44 -31.02
N GLY A 2 14.33 12.13 -30.74
CA GLY A 2 14.28 11.64 -29.36
C GLY A 2 15.56 12.05 -28.64
N TYR A 3 15.44 12.70 -27.49
CA TYR A 3 16.61 13.05 -26.68
C TYR A 3 17.16 11.79 -26.02
N GLN A 4 18.48 11.75 -25.81
CA GLN A 4 19.11 10.66 -25.07
C GLN A 4 18.57 10.59 -23.63
N PRO A 5 18.39 9.38 -23.05
CA PRO A 5 17.99 9.22 -21.66
C PRO A 5 18.95 9.96 -20.71
N ILE A 6 18.37 10.66 -19.73
CA ILE A 6 19.11 11.30 -18.64
C ILE A 6 19.04 10.33 -17.45
N VAL A 7 20.21 9.89 -16.99
CA VAL A 7 20.34 9.09 -15.76
C VAL A 7 20.66 10.02 -14.59
N LEU A 8 19.84 9.95 -13.56
CA LEU A 8 20.00 10.68 -12.30
C LEU A 8 20.00 9.68 -11.15
N GLN A 9 20.96 9.78 -10.25
CA GLN A 9 20.99 8.95 -9.05
C GLN A 9 21.72 9.66 -7.92
N ALA A 10 21.38 9.28 -6.69
CA ALA A 10 22.16 9.59 -5.50
C ALA A 10 22.16 8.39 -4.56
N GLU A 11 23.22 8.28 -3.77
CA GLU A 11 23.38 7.23 -2.76
C GLU A 11 23.70 7.87 -1.42
N GLN A 12 23.10 7.34 -0.36
CA GLN A 12 23.31 7.82 1.00
C GLN A 12 23.19 6.69 2.02
N ASN A 13 24.07 6.69 3.01
CA ASN A 13 24.07 5.73 4.10
C ASN A 13 23.26 6.24 5.29
N PHE A 14 22.45 5.36 5.88
CA PHE A 14 21.67 5.64 7.07
C PHE A 14 21.96 4.62 8.17
N PRO A 15 22.04 5.04 9.45
CA PRO A 15 22.37 4.18 10.58
C PRO A 15 21.16 3.39 11.10
N VAL A 16 20.42 2.75 10.20
CA VAL A 16 19.24 1.92 10.51
C VAL A 16 19.24 0.65 9.65
N SER A 17 18.46 -0.35 10.05
CA SER A 17 18.37 -1.62 9.31
C SER A 17 17.61 -1.46 7.98
N PRO A 18 17.81 -2.38 7.01
CA PRO A 18 17.11 -2.34 5.73
C PRO A 18 15.59 -2.41 5.89
N THR A 19 15.09 -3.15 6.89
CA THR A 19 13.65 -3.24 7.19
C THR A 19 13.06 -1.87 7.53
N VAL A 20 13.75 -1.09 8.37
CA VAL A 20 13.28 0.25 8.76
C VAL A 20 13.18 1.18 7.55
N LEU A 21 14.19 1.17 6.68
CA LEU A 21 14.18 1.98 5.47
C LEU A 21 13.17 1.48 4.44
N TRP A 22 13.01 0.16 4.31
CA TRP A 22 12.01 -0.44 3.44
C TRP A 22 10.61 0.01 3.83
N ASP A 23 10.25 -0.07 5.12
CA ASP A 23 8.92 0.31 5.58
C ASP A 23 8.61 1.80 5.31
N LEU A 24 9.64 2.66 5.34
CA LEU A 24 9.53 4.08 4.97
C LEU A 24 9.40 4.27 3.44
N LEU A 25 10.28 3.62 2.67
CA LEU A 25 10.43 3.89 1.24
C LEU A 25 9.49 3.08 0.35
N ALA A 26 8.94 1.98 0.84
CA ALA A 26 7.92 1.18 0.14
C ALA A 26 6.59 1.94 0.01
N ASN A 27 6.33 2.90 0.89
CA ASN A 27 5.14 3.76 0.83
C ASN A 27 5.35 4.91 -0.16
N THR A 28 5.33 4.56 -1.44
CA THR A 28 5.50 5.52 -2.54
C THR A 28 4.39 6.56 -2.61
N ASP A 29 3.17 6.27 -2.12
CA ASP A 29 2.10 7.27 -2.00
C ASP A 29 2.51 8.38 -1.03
N GLN A 30 2.99 7.99 0.16
CA GLN A 30 3.52 8.92 1.14
C GLN A 30 4.70 9.70 0.58
N ILE A 31 5.72 9.04 0.02
CA ILE A 31 6.89 9.75 -0.52
C ILE A 31 6.48 10.79 -1.55
N ASN A 32 5.65 10.40 -2.53
CA ASN A 32 5.21 11.30 -3.59
C ASN A 32 4.52 12.55 -3.02
N ARG A 33 3.70 12.37 -1.99
CA ARG A 33 3.05 13.48 -1.27
C ARG A 33 4.07 14.38 -0.57
N GLU A 34 4.99 13.80 0.19
CA GLU A 34 5.98 14.52 0.99
C GLU A 34 7.00 15.30 0.14
N ILE A 35 7.32 14.82 -1.06
CA ILE A 35 8.21 15.51 -2.01
C ILE A 35 7.45 16.46 -2.95
N GLY A 36 6.12 16.61 -2.78
CA GLY A 36 5.30 17.55 -3.54
C GLY A 36 4.98 17.14 -4.97
N MET A 37 4.91 15.83 -5.26
CA MET A 37 4.37 15.33 -6.53
C MET A 37 2.86 15.63 -6.61
N PRO A 38 2.28 15.79 -7.80
CA PRO A 38 0.84 15.92 -7.95
C PRO A 38 0.11 14.62 -7.60
N HIS A 39 -1.14 14.72 -7.15
CA HIS A 39 -2.03 13.57 -7.07
C HIS A 39 -2.30 13.01 -8.48
N VAL A 40 -2.65 11.73 -8.55
CA VAL A 40 -2.77 10.96 -9.78
C VAL A 40 -4.19 10.40 -9.88
N ALA A 41 -4.83 10.64 -11.02
CA ALA A 41 -6.07 9.98 -11.39
C ALA A 41 -5.74 8.72 -12.20
N TYR A 42 -6.21 7.57 -11.74
CA TYR A 42 -5.98 6.28 -12.39
C TYR A 42 -7.19 5.85 -13.20
N GLY A 43 -6.94 5.41 -14.43
CA GLY A 43 -7.90 4.82 -15.35
C GLY A 43 -7.89 3.28 -15.30
N PRO A 44 -8.50 2.63 -16.30
CA PRO A 44 -8.63 1.18 -16.35
C PRO A 44 -7.29 0.48 -16.58
N VAL A 45 -7.25 -0.81 -16.23
CA VAL A 45 -6.15 -1.72 -16.59
C VAL A 45 -6.30 -2.16 -18.04
N VAL A 46 -5.21 -2.04 -18.81
CA VAL A 46 -5.11 -2.51 -20.19
C VAL A 46 -4.15 -3.69 -20.25
N VAL A 47 -4.60 -4.78 -20.89
CA VAL A 47 -3.80 -5.99 -21.11
C VAL A 47 -3.90 -6.42 -22.55
N SER A 48 -2.74 -6.72 -23.11
CA SER A 48 -2.51 -7.23 -24.46
C SER A 48 -1.43 -8.31 -24.38
N ALA A 49 -1.10 -8.93 -25.52
CA ALA A 49 -0.03 -9.93 -25.54
C ALA A 49 1.31 -9.35 -25.07
N ASP A 50 1.65 -8.12 -25.45
CA ASP A 50 2.96 -7.51 -25.20
C ASP A 50 2.98 -6.49 -24.05
N ALA A 51 1.81 -6.07 -23.56
CA ALA A 51 1.72 -5.05 -22.52
C ALA A 51 0.64 -5.32 -21.47
N PHE A 52 1.00 -5.12 -20.21
CA PHE A 52 0.09 -5.00 -19.07
C PHE A 52 0.44 -3.70 -18.33
N TYR A 53 -0.47 -2.73 -18.37
CA TYR A 53 -0.32 -1.44 -17.70
C TYR A 53 -1.67 -0.91 -17.23
N ARG A 54 -1.63 0.18 -16.48
CA ARG A 54 -2.80 0.99 -16.12
C ARG A 54 -2.61 2.41 -16.62
N GLU A 55 -3.70 3.01 -17.12
CA GLU A 55 -3.67 4.42 -17.52
C GLU A 55 -3.65 5.32 -16.28
N ALA A 56 -2.88 6.39 -16.34
CA ALA A 56 -2.79 7.36 -15.26
C ALA A 56 -2.59 8.77 -15.80
N SER A 57 -3.10 9.75 -15.07
CA SER A 57 -2.99 11.16 -15.43
C SER A 57 -2.77 12.04 -14.20
N ALA A 58 -2.05 13.15 -14.39
CA ALA A 58 -1.86 14.16 -13.36
C ALA A 58 -1.70 15.55 -13.98
N ARG A 59 -2.00 16.58 -13.18
CA ARG A 59 -1.77 17.98 -13.56
C ARG A 59 -0.57 18.52 -12.81
N PHE A 60 0.50 18.76 -13.55
CA PHE A 60 1.68 19.44 -13.06
C PHE A 60 1.42 20.95 -13.00
N TRP A 61 1.63 21.55 -11.82
CA TRP A 61 1.53 23.01 -11.62
C TRP A 61 0.15 23.58 -12.00
N GLY A 62 -0.90 22.76 -11.89
CA GLY A 62 -2.29 23.10 -12.24
C GLY A 62 -2.59 23.24 -13.74
N LEU A 63 -1.58 23.48 -14.57
CA LEU A 63 -1.75 23.86 -15.98
C LEU A 63 -1.35 22.76 -16.96
N MET A 64 -0.34 21.95 -16.65
CA MET A 64 0.20 20.95 -17.57
C MET A 64 -0.35 19.56 -17.25
N ALA A 65 -1.32 19.09 -18.03
CA ALA A 65 -1.78 17.71 -17.94
C ALA A 65 -0.76 16.77 -18.59
N ALA A 66 -0.50 15.65 -17.94
CA ALA A 66 0.28 14.55 -18.48
C ALA A 66 -0.49 13.25 -18.27
N ASN A 67 -0.55 12.44 -19.32
CA ASN A 67 -1.12 11.11 -19.33
C ASN A 67 0.00 10.10 -19.63
N TRP A 68 -0.02 8.99 -18.91
CA TRP A 68 0.96 7.92 -19.11
C TRP A 68 0.34 6.55 -18.86
N ARG A 69 1.04 5.56 -19.40
CA ARG A 69 0.84 4.14 -19.12
C ARG A 69 1.80 3.76 -18.00
N GLU A 70 1.25 3.38 -16.86
CA GLU A 70 2.02 2.91 -15.70
C GLU A 70 2.05 1.38 -15.70
N TYR A 71 3.24 0.82 -15.88
CA TYR A 71 3.45 -0.63 -15.81
C TYR A 71 3.51 -1.06 -14.34
N PRO A 72 3.10 -2.30 -14.01
CA PRO A 72 3.20 -2.84 -12.66
C PRO A 72 4.61 -2.64 -12.09
N PHE A 73 4.68 -2.18 -10.85
CA PHE A 73 5.95 -2.03 -10.15
C PHE A 73 6.67 -3.38 -10.10
N GLU A 74 7.99 -3.36 -10.22
CA GLU A 74 8.82 -4.51 -9.96
C GLU A 74 9.49 -4.32 -8.61
N TRP A 75 9.43 -5.30 -7.72
CA TRP A 75 10.11 -5.21 -6.43
C TRP A 75 10.55 -6.54 -5.87
N VAL A 76 11.49 -6.43 -4.93
CA VAL A 76 11.90 -7.46 -3.98
C VAL A 76 11.91 -6.80 -2.61
N ARG A 77 11.10 -7.34 -1.69
CA ARG A 77 10.92 -6.78 -0.36
C ARG A 77 12.24 -6.69 0.39
N GLY A 78 12.51 -5.51 0.94
CA GLY A 78 13.73 -5.22 1.69
C GLY A 78 14.93 -4.85 0.82
N GLU A 79 14.82 -4.92 -0.51
CA GLU A 79 15.94 -4.72 -1.42
C GLU A 79 15.70 -3.62 -2.45
N ARG A 80 14.62 -3.67 -3.24
CA ARG A 80 14.42 -2.69 -4.33
C ARG A 80 12.98 -2.60 -4.78
N TYR A 81 12.62 -1.46 -5.36
CA TYR A 81 11.51 -1.37 -6.30
C TYR A 81 11.83 -0.43 -7.46
N ALA A 82 11.13 -0.60 -8.58
CA ALA A 82 11.14 0.34 -9.69
C ALA A 82 9.79 0.36 -10.41
N VAL A 83 9.51 1.47 -11.09
CA VAL A 83 8.33 1.65 -11.94
C VAL A 83 8.72 2.19 -13.30
N LEU A 84 8.08 1.66 -14.34
CA LEU A 84 8.15 2.18 -15.70
C LEU A 84 6.86 2.94 -16.03
N ARG A 85 7.02 4.17 -16.50
CA ARG A 85 5.94 5.02 -17.02
C ARG A 85 6.27 5.45 -18.43
N VAL A 86 5.35 5.19 -19.36
CA VAL A 86 5.46 5.62 -20.76
C VAL A 86 4.44 6.71 -21.02
N PHE A 87 4.91 7.92 -21.27
CA PHE A 87 4.07 9.11 -21.39
C PHE A 87 3.51 9.25 -22.79
N GLU A 88 2.21 9.49 -22.87
CA GLU A 88 1.51 9.79 -24.11
C GLU A 88 1.48 11.30 -24.33
N THR A 89 1.33 12.07 -23.26
CA THR A 89 1.36 13.54 -23.24
C THR A 89 2.25 14.07 -22.11
N GLY A 90 2.68 15.33 -22.24
CA GLY A 90 3.52 16.00 -21.25
C GLY A 90 4.96 16.22 -21.72
N LEU A 91 5.87 16.37 -20.76
CA LEU A 91 7.26 16.79 -20.98
C LEU A 91 8.23 15.63 -21.27
N LEU A 92 7.82 14.41 -20.96
CA LEU A 92 8.64 13.20 -20.99
C LEU A 92 8.06 12.21 -22.00
N ASP A 93 8.88 11.30 -22.49
CA ASP A 93 8.46 10.10 -23.22
C ASP A 93 8.48 8.87 -22.33
N VAL A 94 9.52 8.73 -21.50
CA VAL A 94 9.71 7.57 -20.60
C VAL A 94 10.27 8.03 -19.26
N PHE A 95 9.78 7.45 -18.18
CA PHE A 95 10.38 7.50 -16.85
C PHE A 95 10.55 6.07 -16.34
N TYR A 96 11.75 5.72 -15.92
CA TYR A 96 12.05 4.52 -15.16
C TYR A 96 12.75 4.94 -13.87
N GLY A 97 12.23 4.58 -12.71
CA GLY A 97 12.82 5.05 -11.46
C GLY A 97 12.38 4.26 -10.25
N GLY A 98 13.14 4.40 -9.18
CA GLY A 98 12.95 3.59 -7.99
C GLY A 98 14.06 3.78 -6.96
N MET A 99 14.17 2.80 -6.07
CA MET A 99 15.18 2.76 -5.03
C MET A 99 15.76 1.37 -4.83
N GLU A 100 16.98 1.31 -4.35
CA GLU A 100 17.66 0.09 -3.88
C GLU A 100 18.21 0.30 -2.48
N LEU A 101 18.16 -0.76 -1.68
CA LEU A 101 18.71 -0.87 -0.35
C LEU A 101 19.83 -1.91 -0.37
N ARG A 102 20.95 -1.59 0.24
CA ARG A 102 22.06 -2.52 0.44
C ARG A 102 22.53 -2.46 1.88
N PRO A 103 22.68 -3.60 2.58
CA PRO A 103 23.33 -3.62 3.89
C PRO A 103 24.72 -2.98 3.80
N HIS A 104 25.07 -2.15 4.78
CA HIS A 104 26.37 -1.51 4.93
C HIS A 104 26.87 -1.76 6.37
N THR A 105 28.19 -1.65 6.62
CA THR A 105 28.82 -2.01 7.91
C THR A 105 28.11 -1.43 9.14
N ASP A 106 27.62 -0.19 9.03
CA ASP A 106 27.02 0.57 10.13
C ASP A 106 25.55 0.95 9.85
N GLY A 107 24.87 0.21 8.97
CA GLY A 107 23.46 0.48 8.64
C GLY A 107 23.08 0.01 7.24
N THR A 108 22.48 0.90 6.46
CA THR A 108 21.97 0.59 5.11
C THR A 108 22.28 1.73 4.14
N SER A 109 22.81 1.39 2.98
CA SER A 109 22.92 2.31 1.84
C SER A 109 21.61 2.34 1.07
N VAL A 110 21.12 3.53 0.77
CA VAL A 110 19.96 3.79 -0.09
C VAL A 110 20.42 4.44 -1.37
N ARG A 111 20.15 3.80 -2.50
CA ARG A 111 20.35 4.37 -3.84
C ARG A 111 18.98 4.75 -4.41
N VAL A 112 18.74 6.03 -4.65
CA VAL A 112 17.54 6.53 -5.34
C VAL A 112 17.93 6.92 -6.76
N PHE A 113 17.19 6.45 -7.76
CA PHE A 113 17.54 6.66 -9.16
C PHE A 113 16.32 6.95 -10.04
N ALA A 114 16.57 7.65 -11.14
CA ALA A 114 15.62 7.94 -12.19
C ALA A 114 16.34 8.02 -13.55
N GLU A 115 15.83 7.28 -14.53
CA GLU A 115 16.17 7.33 -15.93
C GLU A 115 15.00 7.97 -16.68
N VAL A 116 15.25 9.11 -17.31
CA VAL A 116 14.21 9.94 -17.89
C VAL A 116 14.53 10.26 -19.33
N THR A 117 13.61 9.94 -20.24
CA THR A 117 13.71 10.32 -21.65
C THR A 117 12.84 11.54 -21.88
N PRO A 118 13.42 12.74 -22.08
CA PRO A 118 12.62 13.95 -22.28
C PRO A 118 12.12 14.05 -23.72
N ARG A 119 10.90 14.58 -23.89
CA ARG A 119 10.28 14.77 -25.21
C ARG A 119 10.78 16.02 -25.93
N THR A 120 11.15 17.06 -25.18
CA THR A 120 11.51 18.39 -25.68
C THR A 120 12.73 18.96 -24.97
N LEU A 121 13.36 19.99 -25.53
CA LEU A 121 14.46 20.72 -24.86
C LEU A 121 14.02 21.31 -23.52
N PHE A 122 12.80 21.83 -23.45
CA PHE A 122 12.21 22.29 -22.19
C PHE A 122 12.02 21.12 -21.20
N GLY A 123 11.50 20.00 -21.68
CA GLY A 123 11.39 18.75 -20.90
C GLY A 123 12.74 18.25 -20.39
N TRP A 124 13.82 18.40 -21.16
CA TRP A 124 15.19 18.03 -20.75
C TRP A 124 15.67 18.87 -19.56
N GLY A 125 15.44 20.18 -19.58
CA GLY A 125 15.79 21.08 -18.47
C GLY A 125 14.97 20.76 -17.22
N MET A 126 13.66 20.59 -17.39
CA MET A 126 12.74 20.24 -16.32
C MET A 126 13.04 18.86 -15.72
N ALA A 127 13.35 17.85 -16.53
CA ALA A 127 13.71 16.50 -16.08
C ALA A 127 14.95 16.53 -15.18
N ARG A 128 16.01 17.28 -15.55
CA ARG A 128 17.22 17.43 -14.72
C ARG A 128 16.92 18.12 -13.40
N LEU A 129 16.16 19.22 -13.44
CA LEU A 129 15.82 19.99 -12.25
C LEU A 129 14.93 19.18 -11.29
N MET A 130 13.81 18.66 -11.80
CA MET A 130 12.83 17.93 -11.01
C MET A 130 13.35 16.58 -10.55
N GLY A 131 14.06 15.83 -11.39
CA GLY A 131 14.64 14.55 -11.00
C GLY A 131 15.69 14.70 -9.89
N ARG A 132 16.58 15.70 -9.98
CA ARG A 132 17.56 15.99 -8.91
C ARG A 132 16.89 16.45 -7.62
N ARG A 133 15.81 17.25 -7.73
CA ARG A 133 15.02 17.68 -6.59
C ARG A 133 14.32 16.50 -5.93
N GLY A 134 13.61 15.67 -6.70
CA GLY A 134 12.89 14.50 -6.18
C GLY A 134 13.82 13.54 -5.45
N ILE A 135 14.97 13.19 -6.04
CA ILE A 135 15.99 12.35 -5.38
C ILE A 135 16.44 12.95 -4.03
N ARG A 136 16.75 14.26 -4.01
CA ARG A 136 17.18 14.96 -2.80
C ARG A 136 16.07 14.98 -1.75
N ASP A 137 14.84 15.30 -2.14
CA ASP A 137 13.70 15.43 -1.24
C ASP A 137 13.31 14.07 -0.66
N THR A 138 13.46 12.96 -1.42
CA THR A 138 13.30 11.58 -0.92
C THR A 138 14.36 11.21 0.12
N LEU A 139 15.64 11.53 -0.14
CA LEU A 139 16.70 11.27 0.84
C LEU A 139 16.51 12.13 2.11
N ALA A 140 16.13 13.39 1.96
CA ALA A 140 15.82 14.27 3.07
C ALA A 140 14.58 13.81 3.86
N PHE A 141 13.60 13.16 3.20
CA PHE A 141 12.50 12.48 3.89
C PHE A 141 13.01 11.36 4.79
N CYS A 142 13.89 10.48 4.30
CA CYS A 142 14.50 9.43 5.12
C CYS A 142 15.24 10.01 6.33
N GLU A 143 16.06 11.05 6.15
CA GLU A 143 16.77 11.72 7.24
C GLU A 143 15.81 12.21 8.33
N ARG A 144 14.76 12.93 7.94
CA ARG A 144 13.75 13.46 8.88
C ARG A 144 13.01 12.34 9.60
N SER A 145 12.57 11.30 8.89
CA SER A 145 11.84 10.18 9.48
C SER A 145 12.69 9.40 10.48
N ILE A 146 13.97 9.17 10.16
CA ILE A 146 14.90 8.47 11.05
C ILE A 146 15.25 9.33 12.27
N ALA A 147 15.51 10.62 12.08
CA ALA A 147 15.78 11.53 13.19
C ALA A 147 14.57 11.61 14.15
N THR A 148 13.35 11.73 13.64
CA THR A 148 12.12 11.71 14.46
C THR A 148 12.00 10.41 15.28
N ARG A 149 12.29 9.26 14.64
CA ARG A 149 12.27 7.95 15.31
C ARG A 149 13.27 7.87 16.47
N ASN A 150 14.47 8.43 16.30
CA ASN A 150 15.54 8.37 17.29
C ASN A 150 15.37 9.41 18.41
N SER A 151 14.81 10.59 18.10
CA SER A 151 14.85 11.73 19.01
C SER A 151 13.72 11.76 20.03
N ARG A 152 12.64 10.97 19.91
CA ARG A 152 11.37 11.16 20.66
C ARG A 152 10.81 12.60 20.57
N VAL A 153 11.36 13.41 19.66
CA VAL A 153 10.98 14.79 19.38
C VAL A 153 10.30 14.77 18.02
N ASP A 154 9.08 15.29 17.94
CA ASP A 154 8.38 15.49 16.67
C ASP A 154 9.16 16.51 15.83
N LEU A 155 9.88 16.03 14.81
CA LEU A 155 10.35 16.93 13.76
C LEU A 155 9.16 17.32 12.88
N PRO A 156 9.15 18.53 12.29
CA PRO A 156 8.12 18.93 11.36
C PRO A 156 8.12 17.97 10.15
N SER A 157 7.12 17.10 10.07
CA SER A 157 6.78 16.40 8.83
C SER A 157 6.34 17.46 7.81
N PRO A 158 6.62 17.27 6.51
CA PRO A 158 6.02 18.13 5.48
C PRO A 158 4.48 18.11 5.61
N PRO A 159 3.78 19.11 5.06
CA PRO A 159 2.37 19.30 5.31
C PRO A 159 1.56 18.18 4.66
N SER A 160 1.37 17.09 5.41
CA SER A 160 0.23 16.23 5.19
C SER A 160 -1.03 17.07 5.40
N ARG A 161 -2.04 16.88 4.56
CA ARG A 161 -3.28 17.62 4.69
C ARG A 161 -3.88 17.34 6.07
N MET A 162 -4.10 18.42 6.82
CA MET A 162 -4.80 18.39 8.10
C MET A 162 -6.00 19.32 7.99
N SER A 163 -7.18 18.72 7.84
CA SER A 163 -8.42 19.47 7.82
C SER A 163 -8.71 20.07 9.21
N PRO A 164 -9.34 21.25 9.27
CA PRO A 164 -9.73 21.87 10.53
C PRO A 164 -10.58 20.93 11.38
N VAL A 165 -10.46 21.09 12.70
CA VAL A 165 -11.11 20.25 13.69
C VAL A 165 -12.01 21.11 14.56
N ASP A 166 -13.24 20.67 14.79
CA ASP A 166 -14.13 21.29 15.77
C ASP A 166 -13.70 20.89 17.19
N ARG A 167 -12.91 21.77 17.82
CA ARG A 167 -12.33 21.51 19.15
C ARG A 167 -13.38 21.45 20.24
N ASP A 168 -14.40 22.30 20.20
CA ASP A 168 -15.47 22.32 21.20
C ASP A 168 -16.27 21.02 21.14
N ARG A 169 -16.55 20.53 19.93
CA ARG A 169 -17.23 19.25 19.74
C ARG A 169 -16.36 18.08 20.19
N ILE A 170 -15.05 18.11 19.93
CA ILE A 170 -14.11 17.10 20.46
C ILE A 170 -14.14 17.09 21.98
N ASP A 171 -14.04 18.24 22.64
CA ASP A 171 -13.97 18.30 24.10
C ASP A 171 -15.26 17.75 24.75
N GLN A 172 -16.42 18.02 24.16
CA GLN A 172 -17.70 17.43 24.57
C GLN A 172 -17.70 15.90 24.41
N LEU A 173 -17.23 15.39 23.27
CA LEU A 173 -17.16 13.95 22.99
C LEU A 173 -16.17 13.24 23.91
N LEU A 174 -15.03 13.86 24.21
CA LEU A 174 -14.03 13.33 25.14
C LEU A 174 -14.54 13.30 26.57
N ALA A 175 -15.29 14.32 27.01
CA ALA A 175 -15.95 14.31 28.31
C ALA A 175 -16.96 13.16 28.42
N ALA A 176 -17.75 12.91 27.36
CA ALA A 176 -18.66 11.77 27.30
C ALA A 176 -17.92 10.41 27.30
N LEU A 177 -16.82 10.29 26.54
CA LEU A 177 -16.01 9.07 26.50
C LEU A 177 -15.37 8.72 27.84
N ARG A 178 -14.92 9.72 28.61
CA ARG A 178 -14.38 9.52 29.98
C ARG A 178 -15.42 9.00 30.97
N GLY A 179 -16.71 9.22 30.70
CA GLY A 179 -17.81 8.67 31.50
C GLY A 179 -18.09 7.19 31.25
N SER A 180 -17.54 6.62 30.17
CA SER A 180 -17.55 5.19 29.88
C SER A 180 -16.44 4.50 30.69
N HIS A 181 -16.57 3.22 31.06
CA HIS A 181 -15.53 2.43 31.75
C HIS A 181 -14.25 2.16 30.90
N LEU A 182 -13.79 3.15 30.13
CA LEU A 182 -12.61 3.14 29.28
C LEU A 182 -11.43 3.78 30.01
N SER A 183 -10.23 3.30 29.71
CA SER A 183 -8.99 3.89 30.23
C SER A 183 -8.84 5.36 29.79
N GLU A 184 -8.60 6.26 30.74
CA GLU A 184 -8.34 7.68 30.46
C GLU A 184 -7.14 7.88 29.52
N HIS A 185 -6.12 7.02 29.63
CA HIS A 185 -4.97 7.05 28.73
C HIS A 185 -5.36 6.78 27.28
N LEU A 186 -6.25 5.82 27.04
CA LEU A 186 -6.72 5.49 25.69
C LEU A 186 -7.58 6.61 25.10
N VAL A 187 -8.45 7.21 25.91
CA VAL A 187 -9.25 8.37 25.47
C VAL A 187 -8.34 9.55 25.09
N ALA A 188 -7.30 9.82 25.87
CA ALA A 188 -6.32 10.87 25.55
C ALA A 188 -5.51 10.56 24.28
N ARG A 189 -5.14 9.29 24.05
CA ARG A 189 -4.47 8.84 22.82
C ARG A 189 -5.36 9.04 21.60
N PHE A 190 -6.62 8.62 21.69
CA PHE A 190 -7.62 8.80 20.64
C PHE A 190 -7.84 10.28 20.31
N ALA A 191 -8.03 11.13 21.32
CA ALA A 191 -8.14 12.57 21.17
C ALA A 191 -6.98 13.15 20.35
N ARG A 192 -5.75 12.83 20.75
CA ARG A 192 -4.55 13.31 20.08
C ARG A 192 -4.47 12.81 18.64
N HIS A 193 -4.84 11.55 18.39
CA HIS A 193 -4.87 10.99 17.04
C HIS A 193 -5.84 11.75 16.14
N VAL A 194 -7.10 11.92 16.58
CA VAL A 194 -8.14 12.62 15.81
C VAL A 194 -7.78 14.09 15.55
N VAL A 195 -7.11 14.76 16.50
CA VAL A 195 -6.73 16.18 16.37
C VAL A 195 -5.47 16.39 15.54
N ALA A 196 -4.44 15.57 15.74
CA ALA A 196 -3.09 15.86 15.26
C ALA A 196 -2.62 14.98 14.10
N ALA A 197 -3.28 13.85 13.85
CA ALA A 197 -2.87 12.98 12.74
C ALA A 197 -3.25 13.61 11.38
N PRO A 198 -2.54 13.27 10.29
CA PRO A 198 -2.94 13.57 8.91
C PRO A 198 -4.36 13.11 8.58
N ASP A 199 -5.02 13.73 7.60
CA ASP A 199 -6.39 13.36 7.18
C ASP A 199 -6.52 11.87 6.81
N ARG A 200 -5.55 11.31 6.08
CA ARG A 200 -5.57 9.89 5.71
C ARG A 200 -5.48 8.94 6.91
N ASP A 201 -4.86 9.39 8.01
CA ASP A 201 -4.61 8.56 9.20
C ASP A 201 -5.84 8.56 10.13
N VAL A 202 -6.84 9.42 9.87
CA VAL A 202 -8.14 9.47 10.55
C VAL A 202 -9.29 8.97 9.65
N LEU A 203 -8.97 8.43 8.48
CA LEU A 203 -9.89 7.80 7.54
C LEU A 203 -9.54 6.31 7.40
N ARG A 204 -10.55 5.45 7.21
CA ARG A 204 -10.37 3.99 6.97
C ARG A 204 -9.44 3.30 7.98
N MET A 205 -9.49 3.75 9.22
CA MET A 205 -8.65 3.28 10.31
C MET A 205 -8.94 1.81 10.64
N GLN A 206 -7.88 1.04 10.82
CA GLN A 206 -7.89 -0.29 11.44
C GLN A 206 -7.71 -0.14 12.95
N PRO A 207 -8.71 -0.48 13.79
CA PRO A 207 -8.56 -0.37 15.24
C PRO A 207 -7.38 -1.18 15.79
N PHE A 208 -7.16 -2.41 15.29
CA PHE A 208 -6.05 -3.24 15.75
C PHE A 208 -4.68 -2.74 15.29
N ALA A 209 -4.58 -2.12 14.11
CA ALA A 209 -3.33 -1.49 13.69
C ALA A 209 -2.97 -0.29 14.58
N LEU A 210 -3.97 0.51 14.98
CA LEU A 210 -3.76 1.60 15.93
C LEU A 210 -3.44 1.09 17.33
N ALA A 211 -4.09 0.02 17.79
CA ALA A 211 -3.80 -0.62 19.07
C ALA A 211 -2.34 -1.09 19.15
N ASP A 212 -1.88 -1.80 18.12
CA ASP A 212 -0.48 -2.25 18.01
C ASP A 212 0.49 -1.06 18.02
N GLY A 213 0.17 0.01 17.28
CA GLY A 213 0.99 1.24 17.23
C GLY A 213 0.98 2.03 18.54
N TRP A 214 -0.09 1.94 19.34
CA TRP A 214 -0.18 2.57 20.65
C TRP A 214 0.38 1.70 21.78
N GLY A 215 0.65 0.42 21.53
CA GLY A 215 0.98 -0.56 22.56
C GLY A 215 -0.18 -0.83 23.51
N ALA A 216 -1.41 -0.78 23.00
CA ALA A 216 -2.65 -0.92 23.76
C ALA A 216 -3.34 -2.27 23.49
N ASP A 217 -4.23 -2.69 24.39
CA ASP A 217 -5.05 -3.88 24.15
C ASP A 217 -6.00 -3.68 22.97
N ARG A 218 -5.99 -4.63 22.03
CA ARG A 218 -6.79 -4.59 20.80
C ARG A 218 -8.29 -4.53 21.09
N THR A 219 -8.76 -5.23 22.12
CA THR A 219 -10.19 -5.26 22.49
C THR A 219 -10.61 -3.94 23.13
N GLU A 220 -9.78 -3.36 24.00
CA GLU A 220 -10.04 -2.04 24.59
C GLU A 220 -10.11 -0.92 23.54
N VAL A 221 -9.19 -0.93 22.55
CA VAL A 221 -9.22 0.03 21.45
C VAL A 221 -10.45 -0.16 20.57
N LEU A 222 -10.85 -1.40 20.27
CA LEU A 222 -12.09 -1.65 19.54
C LEU A 222 -13.33 -1.15 20.30
N ARG A 223 -13.41 -1.39 21.62
CA ARG A 223 -14.48 -0.85 22.47
C ARG A 223 -14.53 0.67 22.45
N LEU A 224 -13.36 1.32 22.53
CA LEU A 224 -13.25 2.77 22.39
C LEU A 224 -13.83 3.25 21.05
N PHE A 225 -13.52 2.57 19.94
CA PHE A 225 -14.01 2.93 18.61
C PHE A 225 -15.54 2.78 18.50
N VAL A 226 -16.09 1.68 19.03
CA VAL A 226 -17.54 1.47 19.08
C VAL A 226 -18.23 2.56 19.90
N GLN A 227 -17.67 2.96 21.05
CA GLN A 227 -18.25 4.04 21.86
C GLN A 227 -18.09 5.40 21.19
N ALA A 228 -16.95 5.66 20.55
CA ALA A 228 -16.73 6.89 19.79
C ALA A 228 -17.73 7.02 18.63
N GLU A 229 -18.08 5.93 17.96
CA GLU A 229 -19.13 5.90 16.95
C GLU A 229 -20.52 6.17 17.54
N ARG A 230 -20.89 5.54 18.66
CA ARG A 230 -22.16 5.80 19.34
C ARG A 230 -22.35 7.27 19.72
N LEU A 231 -21.26 7.96 20.00
CA LEU A 231 -21.25 9.40 20.33
C LEU A 231 -21.17 10.30 19.08
N GLY A 232 -21.02 9.72 17.88
CA GLY A 232 -20.93 10.45 16.61
C GLY A 232 -19.55 11.06 16.32
N ALA A 233 -18.50 10.58 16.99
CA ALA A 233 -17.12 10.98 16.69
C ALA A 233 -16.56 10.25 15.47
N LEU A 234 -16.96 8.99 15.31
CA LEU A 234 -16.59 8.12 14.20
C LEU A 234 -17.85 7.60 13.50
N TYR A 235 -17.65 7.07 12.31
CA TYR A 235 -18.58 6.15 11.65
C TYR A 235 -17.78 4.99 11.09
N HIS A 236 -18.38 3.82 11.01
CA HIS A 236 -17.74 2.68 10.36
C HIS A 236 -18.15 2.52 8.90
N THR A 237 -17.34 1.76 8.17
CA THR A 237 -17.61 1.28 6.82
C THR A 237 -17.23 -0.19 6.72
N TRP A 238 -17.92 -0.91 5.85
CA TRP A 238 -17.59 -2.28 5.49
C TRP A 238 -16.86 -2.32 4.17
N GLU A 239 -15.58 -2.61 4.22
CA GLU A 239 -14.73 -2.69 3.03
C GLU A 239 -14.66 -4.13 2.52
N ILE A 240 -15.04 -4.34 1.26
CA ILE A 240 -14.98 -5.66 0.63
C ILE A 240 -13.69 -5.78 -0.18
N LEU A 241 -12.76 -6.57 0.33
CA LEU A 241 -11.42 -6.76 -0.17
C LEU A 241 -11.37 -7.80 -1.29
N CYS A 242 -10.55 -7.57 -2.30
CA CYS A 242 -10.22 -8.62 -3.28
C CYS A 242 -9.39 -9.73 -2.61
N PRO A 243 -9.69 -11.03 -2.82
CA PRO A 243 -8.94 -12.13 -2.22
C PRO A 243 -7.48 -12.24 -2.70
N ASN A 244 -7.13 -11.55 -3.78
CA ASN A 244 -5.79 -11.59 -4.37
C ASN A 244 -4.95 -10.35 -4.01
N CYS A 245 -5.43 -9.14 -4.32
CA CYS A 245 -4.68 -7.92 -4.01
C CYS A 245 -4.96 -7.36 -2.61
N ARG A 246 -6.02 -7.81 -1.92
CA ARG A 246 -6.44 -7.32 -0.59
C ARG A 246 -6.75 -5.83 -0.52
N ILE A 247 -7.05 -5.22 -1.66
CA ILE A 247 -7.51 -3.84 -1.78
C ILE A 247 -9.05 -3.82 -1.78
N PRO A 248 -9.69 -2.85 -1.10
CA PRO A 248 -11.14 -2.67 -1.17
C PRO A 248 -11.60 -2.26 -2.57
N HIS A 249 -12.66 -2.90 -3.06
CA HIS A 249 -13.31 -2.55 -4.35
C HIS A 249 -14.77 -2.13 -4.20
N ALA A 250 -15.35 -2.33 -3.02
CA ALA A 250 -16.70 -1.92 -2.69
C ALA A 250 -16.77 -1.56 -1.20
N GLU A 251 -17.67 -0.65 -0.88
CA GLU A 251 -18.03 -0.28 0.48
C GLU A 251 -19.51 -0.61 0.70
N MET A 252 -19.87 -1.13 1.87
CA MET A 252 -21.27 -1.30 2.28
C MET A 252 -21.59 -0.38 3.45
N GLY A 253 -22.77 0.24 3.40
CA GLY A 253 -23.31 1.00 4.53
C GLY A 253 -23.84 0.12 5.66
N THR A 254 -24.20 -1.14 5.40
CA THR A 254 -24.72 -2.06 6.42
C THR A 254 -24.44 -3.51 6.03
N VAL A 255 -24.06 -4.36 6.98
CA VAL A 255 -23.71 -5.79 6.78
C VAL A 255 -24.81 -6.60 6.09
N GLY A 256 -26.08 -6.22 6.29
CA GLY A 256 -27.24 -6.92 5.71
C GLY A 256 -27.50 -6.60 4.23
N THR A 257 -26.79 -5.64 3.65
CA THR A 257 -26.99 -5.24 2.25
C THR A 257 -26.26 -6.22 1.33
N LEU A 258 -27.00 -6.99 0.55
CA LEU A 258 -26.44 -7.88 -0.47
C LEU A 258 -25.90 -7.03 -1.62
N HIS A 259 -24.58 -7.01 -1.80
CA HIS A 259 -23.97 -6.50 -3.02
C HIS A 259 -23.95 -7.58 -4.11
N PRO A 260 -24.14 -7.20 -5.39
CA PRO A 260 -23.86 -8.09 -6.51
C PRO A 260 -22.36 -8.44 -6.56
N ARG A 261 -22.03 -9.51 -7.30
CA ARG A 261 -20.66 -9.95 -7.60
C ARG A 261 -19.72 -8.77 -7.85
N ILE A 262 -18.61 -8.74 -7.14
CA ILE A 262 -17.60 -7.66 -7.19
C ILE A 262 -16.54 -8.06 -8.19
N HIS A 263 -16.14 -7.12 -9.04
CA HIS A 263 -15.06 -7.30 -10.01
C HIS A 263 -13.83 -6.49 -9.63
N CYS A 264 -12.68 -7.15 -9.52
CA CYS A 264 -11.39 -6.49 -9.39
C CYS A 264 -10.74 -6.39 -10.79
N ASP A 265 -10.55 -5.19 -11.31
CA ASP A 265 -9.96 -4.94 -12.62
C ASP A 265 -8.47 -5.34 -12.69
N LEU A 266 -7.72 -5.14 -11.60
CA LEU A 266 -6.29 -5.48 -11.49
C LEU A 266 -6.04 -6.99 -11.44
N CYS A 267 -6.85 -7.71 -10.66
CA CYS A 267 -6.70 -9.16 -10.49
C CYS A 267 -7.60 -9.97 -11.43
N ALA A 268 -8.51 -9.33 -12.18
CA ALA A 268 -9.48 -9.95 -13.07
C ALA A 268 -10.25 -11.12 -12.44
N VAL A 269 -10.60 -10.97 -11.16
CA VAL A 269 -11.44 -11.93 -10.44
C VAL A 269 -12.81 -11.35 -10.20
N GLU A 270 -13.81 -12.23 -10.24
CA GLU A 270 -15.13 -12.00 -9.67
C GLU A 270 -15.24 -12.74 -8.35
N TYR A 271 -15.82 -12.09 -7.34
CA TYR A 271 -15.98 -12.68 -6.02
C TYR A 271 -17.15 -12.05 -5.27
N ASP A 272 -17.64 -12.77 -4.27
CA ASP A 272 -18.72 -12.32 -3.40
C ASP A 272 -18.18 -11.83 -2.05
N ALA A 273 -19.05 -11.18 -1.28
CA ALA A 273 -18.77 -10.82 0.10
C ALA A 273 -18.76 -12.08 0.98
N ASP A 274 -17.60 -12.40 1.55
CA ASP A 274 -17.41 -13.40 2.60
C ASP A 274 -17.08 -12.70 3.91
N LEU A 275 -18.08 -12.65 4.79
CA LEU A 275 -17.99 -12.02 6.12
C LEU A 275 -16.84 -12.58 6.98
N LYS A 276 -16.37 -13.80 6.72
CA LYS A 276 -15.29 -14.44 7.48
C LYS A 276 -13.90 -14.07 6.97
N GLN A 277 -13.76 -13.70 5.70
CA GLN A 277 -12.46 -13.57 5.05
C GLN A 277 -12.19 -12.19 4.46
N ASN A 278 -13.11 -11.62 3.69
CA ASN A 278 -12.82 -10.47 2.84
C ASN A 278 -13.71 -9.23 3.10
N VAL A 279 -14.58 -9.27 4.11
CA VAL A 279 -15.31 -8.08 4.57
C VAL A 279 -14.68 -7.57 5.85
N GLU A 280 -14.03 -6.40 5.75
CA GLU A 280 -13.30 -5.77 6.83
C GLU A 280 -14.06 -4.56 7.41
N LEU A 281 -14.04 -4.44 8.73
CA LEU A 281 -14.53 -3.26 9.45
C LEU A 281 -13.45 -2.17 9.48
N ARG A 282 -13.79 -0.98 8.98
CA ARG A 282 -12.96 0.23 9.09
C ARG A 282 -13.72 1.36 9.75
N TYR A 283 -13.00 2.31 10.35
CA TYR A 283 -13.59 3.51 10.94
C TYR A 283 -13.00 4.78 10.37
N SER A 284 -13.83 5.80 10.21
CA SER A 284 -13.41 7.14 9.80
C SER A 284 -13.92 8.19 10.78
N VAL A 285 -13.19 9.29 10.93
CA VAL A 285 -13.67 10.44 11.69
C VAL A 285 -14.90 11.04 11.03
N HIS A 286 -15.93 11.34 11.81
CA HIS A 286 -17.17 11.90 11.26
C HIS A 286 -16.92 13.31 10.68
N PRO A 287 -17.46 13.66 9.49
CA PRO A 287 -17.19 14.95 8.85
C PRO A 287 -17.63 16.17 9.66
N SER A 288 -18.62 16.02 10.55
CA SER A 288 -19.03 17.10 11.47
C SER A 288 -17.96 17.44 12.50
N LEU A 289 -17.02 16.52 12.77
CA LEU A 289 -15.91 16.72 13.68
C LEU A 289 -14.66 17.20 12.94
N ARG A 290 -14.40 16.56 11.79
CA ARG A 290 -13.26 16.83 10.93
C ARG A 290 -13.60 16.40 9.50
N PRO A 291 -13.69 17.32 8.52
CA PRO A 291 -13.98 16.99 7.13
C PRO A 291 -12.73 16.50 6.39
N ALA A 292 -12.09 15.45 6.94
CA ALA A 292 -10.86 14.88 6.42
C ALA A 292 -11.04 14.35 4.98
N ARG A 293 -10.01 14.49 4.16
CA ARG A 293 -9.99 13.96 2.79
C ARG A 293 -8.65 13.29 2.48
N ASP A 294 -8.71 12.23 1.70
CA ASP A 294 -7.53 11.55 1.18
C ASP A 294 -7.43 11.76 -0.34
N GLU A 295 -6.21 11.98 -0.80
CA GLU A 295 -5.87 12.17 -2.21
C GLU A 295 -4.87 11.08 -2.59
N THR A 296 -5.00 10.50 -3.78
CA THR A 296 -4.17 9.39 -4.23
C THR A 296 -2.98 9.88 -5.04
N TYR A 297 -1.77 9.46 -4.68
CA TYR A 297 -0.52 9.79 -5.37
C TYR A 297 0.12 8.53 -5.98
N CYS A 298 -0.06 7.36 -5.37
CA CYS A 298 0.42 6.08 -5.90
C CYS A 298 -0.45 4.90 -5.45
N ILE A 299 -0.95 4.10 -6.39
CA ILE A 299 -1.66 2.85 -6.07
C ILE A 299 -0.83 1.59 -6.34
N GLY A 300 0.23 1.69 -7.15
CA GLY A 300 1.06 0.54 -7.56
C GLY A 300 2.21 0.17 -6.60
N GLY A 301 2.48 0.99 -5.59
CA GLY A 301 3.66 0.84 -4.73
C GLY A 301 3.62 -0.38 -3.79
N PRO A 302 4.78 -0.91 -3.35
CA PRO A 302 4.83 -2.13 -2.54
C PRO A 302 4.08 -2.07 -1.20
N ALA A 303 4.02 -0.90 -0.54
CA ALA A 303 3.28 -0.76 0.72
C ALA A 303 1.76 -0.95 0.58
N ASN A 304 1.21 -0.78 -0.63
CA ASN A 304 -0.21 -1.07 -0.89
C ASN A 304 -0.49 -2.58 -0.97
N PHE A 305 0.55 -3.40 -1.15
CA PHE A 305 0.46 -4.87 -1.24
C PHE A 305 1.42 -5.51 -0.23
N PRO A 306 1.23 -5.29 1.09
CA PRO A 306 2.19 -5.69 2.11
C PRO A 306 2.35 -7.21 2.21
N HIS A 307 1.46 -8.00 1.61
CA HIS A 307 1.53 -9.46 1.53
C HIS A 307 2.41 -9.97 0.38
N ILE A 308 2.85 -9.11 -0.55
CA ILE A 308 3.64 -9.51 -1.72
C ILE A 308 5.13 -9.24 -1.47
N TRP A 309 5.94 -10.30 -1.47
CA TRP A 309 7.38 -10.26 -1.21
C TRP A 309 8.20 -9.96 -2.45
N ALA A 310 7.73 -10.37 -3.61
CA ALA A 310 8.37 -10.03 -4.87
C ALA A 310 7.31 -9.95 -5.97
N GLN A 311 7.49 -9.01 -6.89
CA GLN A 311 6.68 -8.89 -8.11
C GLN A 311 7.62 -8.65 -9.29
N GLN A 312 7.53 -9.50 -10.32
CA GLN A 312 8.39 -9.44 -11.50
C GLN A 312 7.55 -9.39 -12.78
N TYR A 313 7.92 -8.50 -13.69
CA TYR A 313 7.30 -8.35 -15.00
C TYR A 313 8.10 -9.14 -16.05
N LEU A 314 7.49 -10.18 -16.62
CA LEU A 314 8.14 -11.12 -17.53
C LEU A 314 7.58 -10.95 -18.94
N LEU A 315 8.44 -10.51 -19.85
CA LEU A 315 8.13 -10.50 -21.28
C LEU A 315 8.08 -11.94 -21.83
N PRO A 316 7.41 -12.16 -22.97
CA PRO A 316 7.41 -13.45 -23.66
C PRO A 316 8.82 -14.03 -23.86
N GLY A 317 9.02 -15.29 -23.51
CA GLY A 317 10.30 -15.99 -23.68
C GLY A 317 11.42 -15.58 -22.71
N THR A 318 11.15 -14.68 -21.76
CA THR A 318 12.19 -14.21 -20.82
C THR A 318 12.27 -15.03 -19.54
N GLU A 319 13.43 -14.99 -18.93
CA GLU A 319 13.70 -15.54 -17.60
C GLU A 319 14.27 -14.44 -16.70
N ARG A 320 13.85 -14.41 -15.44
CA ARG A 320 14.42 -13.56 -14.39
C ARG A 320 14.66 -14.37 -13.14
N ALA A 321 15.82 -14.15 -12.51
CA ALA A 321 16.12 -14.67 -11.18
C ALA A 321 16.15 -13.52 -10.19
N VAL A 322 15.55 -13.72 -9.01
CA VAL A 322 15.59 -12.75 -7.91
C VAL A 322 15.98 -13.44 -6.62
N LEU A 323 16.89 -12.82 -5.87
CA LEU A 323 17.13 -13.17 -4.48
C LEU A 323 15.98 -12.60 -3.65
N VAL A 324 15.38 -13.41 -2.79
CA VAL A 324 14.30 -12.98 -1.89
C VAL A 324 14.51 -13.63 -0.54
N THR A 325 14.25 -12.90 0.54
CA THR A 325 14.31 -13.46 1.90
C THR A 325 12.90 -13.78 2.38
N LEU A 326 12.56 -15.06 2.50
CA LEU A 326 11.25 -15.51 2.94
C LEU A 326 11.28 -16.02 4.39
N PRO A 327 10.32 -15.63 5.26
CA PRO A 327 10.16 -16.20 6.59
C PRO A 327 9.68 -17.66 6.54
N ASN A 328 9.70 -18.34 7.68
CA ASN A 328 9.18 -19.70 7.84
C ASN A 328 7.65 -19.73 7.87
N GLU A 329 7.02 -19.38 6.76
CA GLU A 329 5.58 -19.26 6.58
C GLU A 329 5.17 -19.74 5.18
N PRO A 330 3.91 -20.16 4.97
CA PRO A 330 3.44 -20.56 3.65
C PRO A 330 3.23 -19.37 2.71
N PHE A 331 3.76 -19.51 1.49
CA PHE A 331 3.61 -18.57 0.38
C PHE A 331 2.89 -19.25 -0.79
N ARG A 332 2.55 -18.44 -1.79
CA ARG A 332 2.24 -18.93 -3.13
C ARG A 332 2.89 -18.02 -4.16
N VAL A 333 3.23 -18.60 -5.30
CA VAL A 333 3.51 -17.84 -6.53
C VAL A 333 2.22 -17.72 -7.31
N ARG A 334 1.81 -16.51 -7.68
CA ARG A 334 0.62 -16.26 -8.49
C ARG A 334 0.98 -15.45 -9.74
N ALA A 335 0.34 -15.75 -10.86
CA ALA A 335 0.37 -14.88 -12.02
C ALA A 335 -0.81 -13.89 -11.92
N LEU A 336 -0.53 -12.58 -11.95
CA LEU A 336 -1.58 -11.56 -11.88
C LEU A 336 -2.59 -11.73 -13.04
N ARG A 337 -3.86 -11.39 -12.77
CA ARG A 337 -5.03 -11.53 -13.67
C ARG A 337 -5.47 -12.93 -14.05
N VAL A 338 -4.56 -13.80 -14.50
CA VAL A 338 -4.90 -15.19 -14.85
C VAL A 338 -5.06 -16.07 -13.61
N ASN A 339 -4.46 -15.64 -12.49
CA ASN A 339 -4.61 -16.23 -11.15
C ASN A 339 -4.20 -17.70 -11.01
N ALA A 340 -3.50 -18.26 -12.00
CA ALA A 340 -2.77 -19.49 -11.82
C ALA A 340 -1.80 -19.35 -10.65
N SER A 341 -1.78 -20.36 -9.77
CA SER A 341 -1.03 -20.31 -8.52
C SER A 341 -0.27 -21.61 -8.25
N CYS A 342 0.96 -21.48 -7.76
CA CYS A 342 1.80 -22.58 -7.28
C CYS A 342 2.06 -22.38 -5.77
N PRO A 343 1.63 -23.29 -4.88
CA PRO A 343 1.97 -23.25 -3.47
C PRO A 343 3.49 -23.34 -3.25
N LEU A 344 3.98 -22.57 -2.29
CA LEU A 344 5.38 -22.48 -1.91
C LEU A 344 5.50 -22.64 -0.39
N ASP A 345 5.84 -23.85 0.04
CA ASP A 345 5.82 -24.24 1.45
C ASP A 345 7.24 -24.16 2.07
N PRO A 346 7.39 -23.69 3.31
CA PRO A 346 8.69 -23.68 3.98
C PRO A 346 9.12 -25.10 4.36
N ASP A 347 10.38 -25.43 4.11
CA ASP A 347 11.01 -26.70 4.44
C ASP A 347 12.47 -26.44 4.83
N PRO A 348 12.90 -26.68 6.09
CA PRO A 348 14.30 -26.52 6.50
C PRO A 348 15.30 -27.36 5.69
N ALA A 349 14.84 -28.45 5.06
CA ALA A 349 15.61 -29.27 4.12
C ALA A 349 15.31 -28.92 2.64
N GLY A 350 14.62 -27.81 2.39
CA GLY A 350 14.24 -27.30 1.08
C GLY A 350 15.42 -26.74 0.29
N GLN A 351 15.12 -26.28 -0.92
CA GLN A 351 16.13 -25.74 -1.84
C GLN A 351 16.32 -24.24 -1.60
N SER A 352 17.56 -23.77 -1.76
CA SER A 352 17.92 -22.34 -1.77
C SER A 352 17.74 -21.70 -3.15
N GLU A 353 17.45 -22.49 -4.18
CA GLU A 353 17.02 -22.02 -5.49
C GLU A 353 15.77 -22.81 -5.91
N VAL A 354 14.72 -22.10 -6.29
CA VAL A 354 13.45 -22.67 -6.77
C VAL A 354 13.09 -22.05 -8.11
N ALA A 355 12.59 -22.87 -9.03
CA ALA A 355 12.21 -22.45 -10.37
C ALA A 355 10.70 -22.56 -10.60
N PHE A 356 10.16 -21.56 -11.28
CA PHE A 356 8.78 -21.44 -11.71
C PHE A 356 8.73 -21.16 -13.20
N THR A 357 8.09 -22.05 -13.96
CA THR A 357 7.92 -21.90 -15.40
C THR A 357 6.45 -21.71 -15.70
N TYR A 358 6.11 -20.58 -16.29
CA TYR A 358 4.75 -20.26 -16.72
C TYR A 358 4.57 -20.70 -18.17
N ARG A 359 3.53 -21.51 -18.42
CA ARG A 359 3.11 -22.04 -19.72
C ARG A 359 1.64 -21.65 -19.97
N ASP A 360 1.11 -22.01 -21.13
CA ASP A 360 -0.25 -21.63 -21.53
C ASP A 360 -1.34 -22.19 -20.60
N ASP A 361 -1.05 -23.27 -19.86
CA ASP A 361 -1.92 -23.90 -18.86
C ASP A 361 -1.64 -23.43 -17.41
N GLY A 362 -0.70 -22.52 -17.20
CA GLY A 362 -0.36 -21.94 -15.89
C GLY A 362 1.06 -22.24 -15.42
N TRP A 363 1.25 -22.30 -14.10
CA TRP A 363 2.54 -22.71 -13.53
C TRP A 363 2.77 -24.21 -13.74
N TYR A 364 3.86 -24.58 -14.40
CA TYR A 364 4.23 -25.98 -14.62
C TYR A 364 4.42 -26.74 -13.32
N GLN A 365 4.93 -26.06 -12.29
CA GLN A 365 5.13 -26.64 -10.97
C GLN A 365 3.82 -26.66 -10.18
N MET A 366 3.43 -27.85 -9.70
CA MET A 366 2.23 -28.02 -8.86
C MET A 366 2.42 -27.56 -7.41
N ARG A 367 3.66 -27.59 -6.92
CA ARG A 367 4.07 -27.15 -5.58
C ARG A 367 5.60 -27.04 -5.55
N GLN A 368 6.10 -26.07 -4.81
CA GLN A 368 7.52 -25.93 -4.49
C GLN A 368 7.75 -25.86 -2.98
N ARG A 369 8.97 -26.16 -2.56
CA ARG A 369 9.41 -25.97 -1.18
C ARG A 369 10.67 -25.12 -1.15
N PHE A 370 10.82 -24.29 -0.12
CA PHE A 370 11.97 -23.41 0.03
C PHE A 370 12.59 -23.53 1.41
N VAL A 371 13.90 -23.31 1.48
CA VAL A 371 14.58 -23.11 2.76
C VAL A 371 14.26 -21.70 3.30
N PRO A 372 13.74 -21.55 4.53
CA PRO A 372 13.51 -20.24 5.13
C PRO A 372 14.80 -19.41 5.19
N GLY A 373 14.69 -18.11 4.89
CA GLY A 373 15.83 -17.21 4.73
C GLY A 373 16.03 -16.77 3.27
N PRO A 374 17.24 -16.32 2.92
CA PRO A 374 17.58 -15.91 1.56
C PRO A 374 17.53 -17.10 0.60
N MET A 375 16.76 -16.97 -0.47
CA MET A 375 16.63 -17.97 -1.52
C MET A 375 16.43 -17.31 -2.89
N THR A 376 16.83 -18.00 -3.96
CA THR A 376 16.70 -17.51 -5.34
C THR A 376 15.43 -18.07 -5.96
N ALA A 377 14.52 -17.19 -6.38
CA ALA A 377 13.35 -17.56 -7.17
C ALA A 377 13.61 -17.23 -8.65
N ARG A 378 13.56 -18.26 -9.50
CA ARG A 378 13.73 -18.14 -10.95
C ARG A 378 12.38 -18.25 -11.64
N PHE A 379 11.98 -17.20 -12.35
CA PHE A 379 10.74 -17.16 -13.12
C PHE A 379 11.04 -17.18 -14.60
N ARG A 380 10.40 -18.11 -15.32
CA ARG A 380 10.49 -18.22 -16.77
C ARG A 380 9.11 -18.12 -17.38
N ASN A 381 8.96 -17.28 -18.40
CA ASN A 381 7.74 -17.16 -19.18
C ASN A 381 7.92 -17.84 -20.55
N GLU A 382 7.28 -18.99 -20.76
CA GLU A 382 7.31 -19.74 -22.03
C GLU A 382 6.12 -19.40 -22.95
N THR A 383 5.26 -18.46 -22.56
CA THR A 383 4.08 -18.08 -23.33
C THR A 383 4.36 -16.96 -24.32
N ALA A 384 3.41 -16.73 -25.23
CA ALA A 384 3.44 -15.61 -26.16
C ALA A 384 2.92 -14.28 -25.57
N HIS A 385 2.59 -14.23 -24.28
CA HIS A 385 2.06 -13.04 -23.63
C HIS A 385 2.84 -12.64 -22.37
N VAL A 386 2.68 -11.40 -21.93
CA VAL A 386 3.28 -10.91 -20.68
C VAL A 386 2.71 -11.65 -19.47
N VAL A 387 3.59 -11.99 -18.54
CA VAL A 387 3.22 -12.56 -17.24
C VAL A 387 3.80 -11.70 -16.13
N VAL A 388 2.97 -11.32 -15.15
CA VAL A 388 3.45 -10.68 -13.92
C VAL A 388 3.37 -11.69 -12.78
N ALA A 389 4.54 -12.16 -12.35
CA ALA A 389 4.67 -13.16 -11.30
C ALA A 389 4.79 -12.46 -9.94
N VAL A 390 4.01 -12.90 -8.96
CA VAL A 390 4.09 -12.42 -7.57
C VAL A 390 4.36 -13.58 -6.61
N ILE A 391 5.30 -13.40 -5.69
CA ILE A 391 5.44 -14.24 -4.49
C ILE A 391 4.66 -13.55 -3.38
N GLU A 392 3.62 -14.17 -2.86
CA GLU A 392 2.76 -13.56 -1.86
C GLU A 392 2.43 -14.50 -0.69
N GLN A 393 2.31 -13.93 0.51
CA GLN A 393 1.85 -14.64 1.69
C GLN A 393 0.41 -15.09 1.50
N VAL A 394 0.09 -16.28 2.00
CA VAL A 394 -1.28 -16.81 1.99
C VAL A 394 -2.11 -16.23 3.13
N GLN A 395 -1.48 -15.96 4.29
CA GLN A 395 -2.17 -15.47 5.48
C GLN A 395 -2.65 -14.03 5.30
N TRP A 396 -3.89 -13.75 5.72
CA TRP A 396 -4.50 -12.41 5.73
C TRP A 396 -3.89 -11.51 6.80
N ASP A 397 -4.12 -10.20 6.69
CA ASP A 397 -3.62 -9.22 7.68
C ASP A 397 -4.24 -9.51 9.06
N PRO A 398 -3.45 -9.85 10.09
CA PRO A 398 -3.96 -10.15 11.43
C PRO A 398 -4.49 -8.90 12.17
N ARG A 399 -4.36 -7.71 11.58
CA ARG A 399 -4.93 -6.45 12.09
C ARG A 399 -6.29 -6.13 11.47
N ALA A 400 -6.68 -6.84 10.41
CA ALA A 400 -8.01 -6.71 9.84
C ALA A 400 -9.04 -7.34 10.77
N ILE A 401 -10.14 -6.63 11.02
CA ILE A 401 -11.27 -7.14 11.79
C ILE A 401 -12.35 -7.54 10.80
N THR A 402 -12.62 -8.84 10.69
CA THR A 402 -13.65 -9.29 9.75
C THR A 402 -15.06 -9.08 10.31
N ALA A 403 -16.05 -8.94 9.44
CA ALA A 403 -17.45 -8.80 9.84
C ALA A 403 -17.90 -9.96 10.74
N ALA A 404 -17.53 -11.20 10.41
CA ALA A 404 -17.86 -12.35 11.23
C ALA A 404 -17.22 -12.29 12.62
N GLN A 405 -15.99 -11.79 12.74
CA GLN A 405 -15.31 -11.64 14.03
C GLN A 405 -16.02 -10.62 14.91
N VAL A 406 -16.24 -9.40 14.42
CA VAL A 406 -16.80 -8.32 15.25
C VAL A 406 -18.27 -8.56 15.62
N MET A 407 -19.04 -9.25 14.77
CA MET A 407 -20.44 -9.59 15.06
C MET A 407 -20.60 -10.57 16.24
N THR A 408 -19.53 -11.19 16.71
CA THR A 408 -19.56 -11.98 17.96
C THR A 408 -19.57 -11.09 19.21
N LEU A 409 -19.10 -9.85 19.12
CA LEU A 409 -18.96 -8.93 20.25
C LEU A 409 -20.30 -8.30 20.64
N PRO A 410 -20.71 -8.35 21.91
CA PRO A 410 -21.99 -7.78 22.37
C PRO A 410 -22.14 -6.29 22.04
N GLU A 411 -21.09 -5.50 22.28
CA GLU A 411 -21.10 -4.04 22.11
C GLU A 411 -21.33 -3.64 20.64
N PHE A 412 -20.80 -4.43 19.70
CA PHE A 412 -20.98 -4.20 18.28
C PHE A 412 -22.34 -4.72 17.76
N ARG A 413 -22.86 -5.82 18.33
CA ARG A 413 -24.20 -6.33 17.94
C ARG A 413 -25.31 -5.33 18.17
N GLU A 414 -25.27 -4.60 19.28
CA GLU A 414 -26.24 -3.52 19.53
C GLU A 414 -26.16 -2.41 18.48
N LEU A 415 -24.94 -2.03 18.09
CA LEU A 415 -24.70 -1.03 17.06
C LEU A 415 -25.23 -1.52 15.70
N ALA A 416 -24.87 -2.73 15.28
CA ALA A 416 -25.34 -3.33 14.02
C ALA A 416 -26.87 -3.51 13.98
N GLN A 417 -27.51 -3.83 15.11
CA GLN A 417 -28.97 -3.89 15.19
C GLN A 417 -29.63 -2.52 15.04
N ALA A 418 -28.99 -1.45 15.52
CA ALA A 418 -29.48 -0.10 15.32
C ALA A 418 -29.42 0.30 13.84
N GLU A 419 -28.40 -0.11 13.09
CA GLU A 419 -28.29 0.13 11.64
C GLU A 419 -29.38 -0.55 10.84
N VAL A 420 -29.66 -1.84 11.13
CA VAL A 420 -30.71 -2.58 10.44
C VAL A 420 -32.07 -1.91 10.64
N ARG A 421 -32.31 -1.32 11.81
CA ARG A 421 -33.55 -0.59 12.11
C ARG A 421 -33.65 0.78 11.45
N SER A 422 -32.53 1.44 11.14
CA SER A 422 -32.53 2.73 10.45
C SER A 422 -32.55 2.59 8.92
N ALA A 423 -32.18 1.42 8.39
CA ALA A 423 -32.21 1.09 6.97
C ALA A 423 -33.56 0.52 6.48
N THR A 424 -34.44 0.09 7.40
CA THR A 424 -35.85 -0.31 7.14
C THR A 424 -36.80 0.84 7.43
#